data_AF-A0A0N4YHN2-F1
#
_entry.id   AF-A0A0N4YHN2-F1
#
_cell.length_a   1.000
_cell.length_b   1.000
_cell.length_c   1.000
_cell.angle_alpha   90.00
_cell.angle_beta   90.00
_cell.angle_gamma   90.00
#
_symmetry.space_group_name_H-M   'P 1'
#
loop_
_entity.id
_entity.type
_entity.pdbx_description
1 polymer ?
#
loop_
_entity_poly.entity_id
_entity_poly.type
_entity_poly.pdbx_seq_one_letter_code
_entity_poly.pdbx_strand_id
1 'polypeptide(L)'
;MASCSGMSADKELQSYFEHYSGAAAEVSRMERIINSMQKGEMTEEVLQACPELATAYKQQEKLKYRKIILERSLAEQIASNQAKGIATTGTAKPAKDAAAGKSKGAEKKDKAAN
;
A
#
# COMPACT_ATOMS: atom_id res chain seq x y z
N MET A 1 52.95 -24.46 22.43
CA MET A 1 53.14 -23.63 21.22
C MET A 1 51.81 -23.56 20.50
N ALA A 2 51.18 -22.38 20.44
CA ALA A 2 49.94 -22.19 19.70
C ALA A 2 50.30 -22.04 18.21
N SER A 3 49.85 -22.97 17.37
CA SER A 3 49.98 -22.85 15.91
C SER A 3 48.99 -21.81 15.42
N CYS A 4 49.49 -20.63 15.03
CA CYS A 4 48.72 -19.66 14.26
C CYS A 4 48.46 -20.26 12.88
N SER A 5 47.37 -21.03 12.76
CA SER A 5 46.87 -21.52 11.48
C SER A 5 46.21 -20.36 10.75
N GLY A 6 47.00 -19.46 10.19
CA GLY A 6 46.53 -18.50 9.18
C GLY A 6 45.88 -19.28 8.05
N MET A 7 44.74 -18.81 7.55
CA MET A 7 44.10 -19.44 6.41
C MET A 7 45.10 -19.48 5.24
N SER A 8 45.17 -20.60 4.52
CA SER A 8 45.97 -20.64 3.29
C SER A 8 45.47 -19.56 2.34
N ALA A 9 46.36 -18.94 1.57
CA ALA A 9 46.01 -17.91 0.59
C ALA A 9 44.86 -18.35 -0.34
N ASP A 10 44.79 -19.64 -0.68
CA ASP A 10 43.70 -20.21 -1.48
C ASP A 10 42.34 -20.17 -0.77
N LYS A 11 42.32 -20.41 0.55
CA LYS A 11 41.09 -20.34 1.35
C LYS A 11 40.61 -18.91 1.52
N GLU A 12 41.54 -17.96 1.66
CA GLU A 12 41.20 -16.54 1.70
C GLU A 12 40.62 -16.10 0.36
N LEU A 13 41.27 -16.46 -0.76
CA LEU A 13 40.79 -16.13 -2.10
C LEU A 13 39.40 -16.72 -2.38
N GLN A 14 39.16 -17.97 -2.01
CA GLN A 14 37.84 -18.62 -2.12
C GLN A 14 36.78 -17.87 -1.30
N SER A 15 37.11 -17.48 -0.05
CA SER A 15 36.21 -16.71 0.79
C SER A 15 35.89 -15.35 0.18
N TYR A 16 36.88 -14.62 -0.35
CA TYR A 16 36.64 -13.36 -1.05
C TYR A 16 35.74 -13.53 -2.28
N PHE A 17 35.96 -14.59 -3.05
CA PHE A 17 35.11 -14.89 -4.21
C PHE A 17 33.66 -15.16 -3.79
N GLU A 18 33.45 -15.97 -2.74
CA GLU A 18 32.12 -16.25 -2.19
C GLU A 18 31.45 -14.98 -1.69
N HIS A 19 32.16 -14.15 -0.93
CA HIS A 19 31.66 -12.87 -0.45
C HIS A 19 31.28 -11.92 -1.59
N TYR A 20 32.12 -11.80 -2.61
CA TYR A 20 31.84 -10.96 -3.78
C TYR A 20 30.63 -11.49 -4.55
N SER A 21 30.54 -12.80 -4.76
CA SER A 21 29.42 -13.42 -5.46
C SER A 21 28.10 -13.20 -4.72
N GLY A 22 28.10 -13.33 -3.39
CA GLY A 22 26.95 -13.05 -2.54
C GLY A 22 26.55 -11.58 -2.57
N ALA A 23 27.51 -10.66 -2.50
CA ALA A 23 27.25 -9.23 -2.62
C ALA A 23 26.66 -8.85 -3.98
N ALA A 24 27.17 -9.42 -5.08
CA ALA A 24 26.65 -9.18 -6.42
C ALA A 24 25.20 -9.69 -6.58
N ALA A 25 24.89 -10.86 -6.00
CA ALA A 25 23.53 -11.39 -5.98
C ALA A 25 22.57 -10.49 -5.18
N GLU A 26 23.04 -9.95 -4.05
CA GLU A 26 22.27 -9.06 -3.19
C GLU A 26 21.99 -7.71 -3.87
N VAL A 27 22.99 -7.10 -4.54
CA VAL A 27 22.79 -5.89 -5.34
C VAL A 27 21.74 -6.13 -6.43
N SER A 28 21.85 -7.24 -7.15
CA SER A 28 20.88 -7.61 -8.19
C SER A 28 19.46 -7.78 -7.63
N ARG A 29 19.32 -8.29 -6.39
CA ARG A 29 18.04 -8.38 -5.70
C ARG A 29 17.51 -7.00 -5.32
N MET A 30 18.34 -6.14 -4.74
CA MET A 30 17.94 -4.77 -4.38
C MET A 30 17.49 -3.96 -5.59
N GLU A 31 18.18 -4.08 -6.74
CA GLU A 31 17.79 -3.44 -7.99
C GLU A 31 16.40 -3.87 -8.46
N ARG A 32 16.07 -5.18 -8.39
CA ARG A 32 14.73 -5.68 -8.73
C ARG A 32 13.65 -5.09 -7.82
N ILE A 33 13.92 -5.03 -6.51
CA ILE A 33 12.99 -4.44 -5.52
C ILE A 33 12.75 -2.97 -5.84
N ILE A 34 13.81 -2.18 -6.03
CA ILE A 34 13.72 -0.74 -6.33
C ILE A 34 12.95 -0.51 -7.63
N ASN A 35 13.27 -1.26 -8.69
CA ASN A 35 12.59 -1.14 -9.98
C ASN A 35 11.09 -1.47 -9.87
N SER A 36 10.74 -2.49 -9.08
CA SER A 36 9.34 -2.86 -8.83
C SER A 36 8.61 -1.74 -8.07
N MET A 37 9.23 -1.20 -7.02
CA MET A 37 8.67 -0.09 -6.24
C MET A 37 8.46 1.18 -7.08
N GLN A 38 9.42 1.52 -7.96
CA GLN A 38 9.31 2.67 -8.87
C GLN A 38 8.15 2.53 -9.86
N LYS A 39 7.84 1.30 -10.29
CA LYS A 39 6.70 1.00 -11.15
C LYS A 39 5.37 0.88 -10.38
N GLY A 40 5.42 0.86 -9.05
CA GLY A 40 4.26 0.61 -8.20
C GLY A 40 3.81 -0.85 -8.20
N GLU A 41 4.69 -1.78 -8.59
CA GLU A 41 4.42 -3.22 -8.60
C GLU A 41 4.70 -3.83 -7.22
N MET A 42 3.68 -4.38 -6.58
CA MET A 42 3.78 -5.06 -5.28
C MET A 42 4.17 -6.52 -5.44
N THR A 43 5.38 -6.75 -5.94
CA THR A 43 5.94 -8.11 -6.07
C THR A 43 6.24 -8.72 -4.70
N GLU A 44 6.38 -10.05 -4.63
CA GLU A 44 6.69 -10.73 -3.37
C GLU A 44 8.00 -10.23 -2.74
N GLU A 45 9.04 -9.97 -3.54
CA GLU A 45 10.31 -9.42 -3.04
C GLU A 45 10.11 -8.04 -2.37
N VAL A 46 9.25 -7.18 -2.93
CA VAL A 46 8.91 -5.87 -2.34
C VAL A 46 8.16 -6.05 -1.02
N LEU A 47 7.18 -6.95 -0.99
CA LEU A 47 6.39 -7.20 0.21
C LEU A 47 7.22 -7.83 1.34
N GLN A 48 8.19 -8.68 1.01
CA GLN A 48 9.14 -9.23 1.98
C GLN A 48 10.11 -8.16 2.51
N ALA A 49 10.57 -7.25 1.64
CA ALA A 49 11.47 -6.16 2.02
C ALA A 49 10.77 -5.08 2.85
N CYS A 50 9.45 -4.89 2.69
CA CYS A 50 8.67 -3.84 3.35
C CYS A 50 7.42 -4.44 4.05
N PRO A 51 7.55 -4.97 5.28
CA PRO A 51 6.45 -5.70 5.94
C PRO A 51 5.24 -4.82 6.30
N GLU A 52 5.45 -3.54 6.58
CA GLU A 52 4.36 -2.57 6.80
C GLU A 52 3.54 -2.39 5.52
N LEU A 53 4.21 -2.30 4.37
CA LEU A 53 3.58 -2.22 3.06
C LEU A 53 2.82 -3.50 2.74
N ALA A 54 3.37 -4.68 3.05
CA ALA A 54 2.66 -5.95 2.90
C ALA A 54 1.36 -6.01 3.72
N THR A 55 1.40 -5.51 4.95
CA THR A 55 0.20 -5.44 5.80
C THR A 55 -0.86 -4.52 5.20
N ALA A 56 -0.46 -3.33 4.76
CA ALA A 56 -1.37 -2.37 4.12
C ALA A 56 -1.94 -2.91 2.80
N TYR A 57 -1.10 -3.53 1.96
CA TYR A 57 -1.51 -4.13 0.69
C TYR A 57 -2.56 -5.22 0.88
N LYS A 58 -2.35 -6.13 1.84
CA LYS A 58 -3.32 -7.18 2.18
C LYS A 58 -4.65 -6.61 2.67
N GLN A 59 -4.61 -5.57 3.50
CA GLN A 59 -5.85 -4.90 3.93
C GLN A 59 -6.58 -4.22 2.77
N GLN A 60 -5.83 -3.58 1.86
CA GLN A 60 -6.39 -2.96 0.67
C GLN A 60 -7.10 -3.99 -0.22
N GLU A 61 -6.50 -5.16 -0.47
CA GLU A 61 -7.13 -6.24 -1.25
C GLU A 61 -8.42 -6.73 -0.60
N LYS A 62 -8.41 -6.93 0.72
CA LYS A 62 -9.62 -7.30 1.47
C LYS A 62 -10.73 -6.25 1.32
N LEU A 63 -10.38 -4.97 1.37
CA LEU A 63 -11.35 -3.88 1.21
C LEU A 63 -11.88 -3.78 -0.21
N LYS A 64 -11.05 -3.99 -1.24
CA LYS A 64 -11.49 -4.06 -2.65
C LYS A 64 -12.52 -5.18 -2.83
N TYR A 65 -12.23 -6.37 -2.28
CA TYR A 65 -13.16 -7.49 -2.33
C TYR A 65 -14.49 -7.16 -1.62
N ARG A 66 -14.43 -6.57 -0.42
CA ARG A 66 -15.63 -6.14 0.32
C ARG A 66 -16.46 -5.12 -0.44
N LYS A 67 -15.80 -4.15 -1.09
CA LYS A 67 -16.47 -3.13 -1.91
C LYS A 67 -17.29 -3.79 -3.02
N ILE A 68 -16.70 -4.74 -3.76
CA ILE A 68 -17.38 -5.45 -4.86
C ILE A 68 -18.63 -6.18 -4.34
N ILE A 69 -18.53 -6.87 -3.20
CA ILE A 69 -19.69 -7.56 -2.61
C ILE A 69 -20.78 -6.58 -2.24
N LEU A 70 -20.44 -5.49 -1.54
CA LEU A 70 -21.42 -4.51 -1.10
C LEU A 70 -22.11 -3.81 -2.27
N GLU A 71 -21.36 -3.49 -3.33
CA GLU A 71 -21.92 -2.91 -4.56
C GLU A 71 -22.92 -3.87 -5.21
N ARG A 72 -22.59 -5.18 -5.31
CA ARG A 72 -23.51 -6.20 -5.81
C ARG A 72 -24.76 -6.33 -4.94
N SER A 73 -24.60 -6.50 -3.63
CA SER A 73 -25.74 -6.65 -2.72
C SER A 73 -26.64 -5.41 -2.69
N LEU A 74 -26.07 -4.21 -2.81
CA LEU A 74 -26.83 -2.97 -2.89
C LEU A 74 -27.64 -2.92 -4.20
N ALA A 75 -27.05 -3.28 -5.34
CA ALA A 75 -27.77 -3.32 -6.62
C ALA A 75 -28.94 -4.30 -6.59
N GLU A 76 -28.72 -5.51 -6.04
CA GLU A 76 -29.77 -6.53 -5.86
C GLU A 76 -30.90 -6.02 -4.95
N GLN A 77 -30.55 -5.36 -3.85
CA GLN A 77 -31.54 -4.81 -2.92
C GLN A 77 -32.35 -3.67 -3.54
N ILE A 78 -31.70 -2.76 -4.29
CA ILE A 78 -32.38 -1.69 -5.02
C ILE A 78 -33.37 -2.29 -6.03
N ALA A 79 -32.95 -3.27 -6.81
CA ALA A 79 -33.83 -3.94 -7.78
C ALA A 79 -35.03 -4.63 -7.09
N SER A 80 -34.80 -5.32 -5.98
CA SER A 80 -35.86 -5.94 -5.18
C SER A 80 -36.86 -4.92 -4.61
N ASN A 81 -36.36 -3.79 -4.10
CA ASN A 81 -37.19 -2.73 -3.54
C ASN A 81 -38.03 -2.04 -4.62
N GLN A 82 -37.45 -1.77 -5.80
CA GLN A 82 -38.19 -1.24 -6.95
C GLN A 82 -39.30 -2.20 -7.38
N ALA A 83 -39.02 -3.50 -7.46
CA ALA A 83 -40.04 -4.52 -7.77
C ALA A 83 -41.17 -4.58 -6.75
N LYS A 84 -40.90 -4.23 -5.49
CA LYS A 84 -41.89 -4.20 -4.39
C LYS A 84 -42.56 -2.83 -4.21
N GLY A 85 -42.25 -1.83 -5.05
CA GLY A 85 -42.79 -0.47 -4.93
C GLY A 85 -42.31 0.30 -3.70
N ILE A 86 -41.20 -0.14 -3.07
CA ILE A 86 -40.61 0.53 -1.91
C ILE A 86 -39.79 1.72 -2.42
N ALA A 87 -40.17 2.95 -2.01
CA ALA A 87 -39.45 4.16 -2.37
C ALA A 87 -38.03 4.17 -1.77
N THR A 88 -37.00 4.06 -2.61
CA THR A 88 -35.60 4.19 -2.19
C THR A 88 -35.22 5.67 -2.12
N THR A 89 -35.64 6.37 -1.07
CA THR A 89 -35.22 7.75 -0.77
C THR A 89 -33.84 7.74 -0.12
N GLY A 90 -32.79 7.57 -0.91
CA GLY A 90 -31.45 7.44 -0.34
C GLY A 90 -30.33 7.32 -1.37
N THR A 91 -30.40 8.06 -2.48
CA THR A 91 -29.24 8.19 -3.37
C THR A 91 -28.24 9.16 -2.75
N ALA A 92 -27.44 8.71 -1.78
CA ALA A 92 -26.16 9.35 -1.52
C ALA A 92 -25.28 9.05 -2.75
N LYS A 93 -25.36 9.93 -3.76
CA LYS A 93 -24.52 9.92 -4.95
C LYS A 93 -23.05 9.81 -4.51
N PRO A 94 -22.25 8.87 -5.06
CA PRO A 94 -20.84 8.78 -4.70
C PRO A 94 -20.18 10.11 -5.07
N ALA A 95 -19.62 10.80 -4.07
CA ALA A 95 -18.94 12.07 -4.26
C ALA A 95 -17.74 11.83 -5.18
N LYS A 96 -17.84 12.30 -6.43
CA LYS A 96 -16.68 12.51 -7.29
C LYS A 96 -15.88 13.68 -6.72
N ASP A 97 -14.62 13.40 -6.41
CA ASP A 97 -13.48 14.31 -6.43
C ASP A 97 -13.76 15.77 -6.04
N ALA A 98 -13.64 16.08 -4.74
CA ALA A 98 -13.57 17.46 -4.28
C ALA A 98 -12.18 18.04 -4.60
N ALA A 99 -12.04 18.58 -5.81
CA ALA A 99 -11.02 19.55 -6.15
C ALA A 99 -11.51 20.97 -5.82
N ALA A 100 -10.67 21.73 -5.12
CA ALA A 100 -10.74 23.18 -4.82
C ALA A 100 -11.94 23.65 -3.96
N GLY A 101 -11.85 24.62 -3.07
CA GLY A 101 -10.83 25.62 -2.78
C GLY A 101 -11.42 26.59 -1.72
N LYS A 102 -10.54 27.37 -1.08
CA LYS A 102 -10.84 28.44 -0.13
C LYS A 102 -12.09 29.25 -0.47
N SER A 103 -12.91 29.53 0.54
CA SER A 103 -13.64 30.80 0.65
C SER A 103 -13.67 31.29 2.10
N LYS A 104 -13.22 32.54 2.25
CA LYS A 104 -13.07 33.33 3.47
C LYS A 104 -14.41 33.74 4.07
N GLY A 105 -14.44 33.84 5.41
CA GLY A 105 -14.88 35.04 6.15
C GLY A 105 -16.38 35.29 6.35
N ALA A 106 -16.81 35.25 7.61
CA ALA A 106 -17.71 36.25 8.18
C ALA A 106 -17.64 36.19 9.71
N GLU A 107 -16.78 37.05 10.28
CA GLU A 107 -16.79 37.45 11.68
C GLU A 107 -17.96 38.42 11.87
N LYS A 108 -18.83 38.20 12.86
CA LYS A 108 -19.77 39.23 13.33
C LYS A 108 -19.78 39.27 14.86
N LYS A 109 -19.05 40.26 15.39
CA LYS A 109 -19.27 40.87 16.71
C LYS A 109 -20.62 41.56 16.69
N ASP A 110 -21.41 41.40 17.74
CA ASP A 110 -22.34 42.44 18.18
C ASP A 110 -22.13 42.68 19.69
N LYS A 111 -22.02 43.98 20.02
CA LYS A 111 -21.59 44.58 21.28
C LYS A 111 -22.83 45.07 22.03
N ALA A 112 -22.73 45.08 23.37
CA ALA A 112 -23.71 45.49 24.36
C ALA A 112 -24.45 46.83 24.12
N ALA A 113 -25.69 46.93 24.62
CA ALA A 113 -26.14 47.87 25.68
C ALA A 113 -27.65 48.18 25.56
N ASN A 114 -28.45 47.80 26.56
CA ASN A 114 -29.19 48.71 27.44
C ASN A 114 -29.74 47.92 28.63
#